data_AF-A0A261Y240-F1
#
_entry.id   AF-A0A261Y240-F1
#
_cell.length_a   1.000
_cell.length_b   1.000
_cell.length_c   1.000
_cell.angle_alpha   90.00
_cell.angle_beta   90.00
_cell.angle_gamma   90.00
#
_symmetry.space_group_name_H-M   'P 1'
#
loop_
_entity.id
_entity.type
_entity.pdbx_description
1 polymer ?
#
loop_
_entity_poly.entity_id
_entity_poly.type
_entity_poly.pdbx_seq_one_letter_code
_entity_poly.pdbx_strand_id
1 'polypeptide(L)'
;MFDKWQKILTPDQFEKELNNVVYNEIKPVIDKHEQALAKNGTGFYVGDKMTLADIHATISVPLLNHKGILMSKETHPHLFALHDKLSANETFQAEAKRYPPMS
;
A
#
# COMPACT_ATOMS: atom_id res chain seq x y z
N MET A 1 -22.17 9.80 21.23
CA MET A 1 -21.52 10.79 20.33
C MET A 1 -21.00 10.16 19.03
N PHE A 2 -21.03 8.83 18.89
CA PHE A 2 -20.74 8.11 17.64
C PHE A 2 -21.99 7.78 16.80
N ASP A 3 -23.19 7.96 17.36
CA ASP A 3 -24.47 7.58 16.71
C ASP A 3 -24.91 8.50 15.56
N LYS A 4 -24.21 9.63 15.32
CA LYS A 4 -24.61 10.63 14.32
C LYS A 4 -24.09 10.36 12.90
N TRP A 5 -23.20 9.38 12.71
CA TRP A 5 -22.63 9.07 11.39
C TRP A 5 -23.27 7.88 10.69
N GLN A 6 -24.22 7.18 11.34
CA GLN A 6 -25.08 6.18 10.70
C GLN A 6 -26.27 6.83 9.96
N LYS A 7 -26.03 7.89 9.16
CA LYS A 7 -26.92 8.12 8.00
C LYS A 7 -26.53 7.05 6.99
N ILE A 8 -27.18 5.90 7.13
CA ILE A 8 -26.91 4.65 6.43
C ILE A 8 -26.97 4.94 4.93
N LEU A 9 -25.81 4.97 4.28
CA LEU A 9 -25.72 4.83 2.84
C LEU A 9 -26.42 3.51 2.49
N THR A 10 -27.27 3.51 1.47
CA THR A 10 -27.73 2.23 0.90
C THR A 10 -26.50 1.44 0.43
N PRO A 11 -26.58 0.10 0.30
CA PRO A 11 -25.46 -0.70 -0.22
C PRO A 11 -24.86 -0.12 -1.51
N ASP A 12 -25.71 0.31 -2.45
CA ASP A 12 -25.27 0.92 -3.72
C ASP A 12 -24.55 2.27 -3.52
N GLN A 13 -25.02 3.09 -2.57
CA GLN A 13 -24.36 4.35 -2.25
C GLN A 13 -23.01 4.11 -1.57
N PHE A 14 -22.94 3.12 -0.67
CA PHE A 14 -21.69 2.74 -0.05
C PHE A 14 -20.69 2.19 -1.06
N GLU A 15 -21.12 1.31 -1.97
CA GLU A 15 -20.27 0.77 -3.02
C GLU A 15 -19.79 1.87 -3.98
N LYS A 16 -20.65 2.81 -4.34
CA LYS A 16 -20.28 3.95 -5.18
C LYS A 16 -19.24 4.85 -4.50
N GLU A 17 -19.45 5.20 -3.24
CA GLU A 17 -18.48 6.02 -2.49
C GLU A 17 -17.15 5.27 -2.28
N LEU A 18 -17.21 3.97 -1.97
CA LEU A 18 -16.03 3.13 -1.85
C LEU A 18 -15.24 3.10 -3.18
N ASN A 19 -15.92 2.87 -4.31
CA ASN A 19 -15.29 2.90 -5.63
C ASN A 19 -14.69 4.27 -5.93
N ASN A 20 -15.38 5.36 -5.59
CA ASN A 20 -14.85 6.71 -5.77
C ASN A 20 -13.55 6.92 -4.99
N VAL A 21 -13.52 6.58 -3.70
CA VAL A 21 -12.31 6.71 -2.87
C VAL A 21 -11.18 5.84 -3.43
N VAL A 22 -11.49 4.58 -3.75
CA VAL A 22 -10.52 3.61 -4.28
C VAL A 22 -9.90 4.11 -5.59
N TYR A 23 -10.69 4.52 -6.58
CA TYR A 23 -10.18 4.87 -7.90
C TYR A 23 -9.70 6.32 -8.03
N ASN A 24 -10.30 7.27 -7.31
CA ASN A 24 -9.97 8.69 -7.45
C ASN A 24 -8.98 9.20 -6.40
N GLU A 25 -8.89 8.56 -5.23
CA GLU A 25 -8.01 9.02 -4.15
C GLU A 25 -6.84 8.05 -3.92
N ILE A 26 -7.13 6.76 -3.75
CA ILE A 26 -6.11 5.76 -3.38
C ILE A 26 -5.28 5.36 -4.60
N LYS A 27 -5.91 5.03 -5.73
CA LYS A 27 -5.19 4.59 -6.93
C LYS A 27 -4.16 5.61 -7.42
N PRO A 28 -4.44 6.92 -7.52
CA PRO A 28 -3.43 7.88 -7.97
C PRO A 28 -2.24 8.01 -7.02
N VAL A 29 -2.45 7.76 -5.72
CA VAL A 29 -1.35 7.72 -4.75
C VAL A 29 -0.46 6.51 -5.02
N ILE A 30 -1.05 5.33 -5.21
CA ILE A 30 -0.32 4.10 -5.57
C ILE A 30 0.47 4.29 -6.88
N ASP A 31 -0.16 4.85 -7.92
CA ASP A 31 0.48 5.10 -9.21
C ASP A 31 1.70 6.04 -9.05
N LYS A 32 1.62 7.05 -8.16
CA LYS A 32 2.75 7.94 -7.85
C LYS A 32 3.90 7.22 -7.14
N HIS A 33 3.59 6.27 -6.26
CA HIS A 33 4.60 5.45 -5.59
C HIS A 33 5.39 4.60 -6.60
N GLU A 34 4.70 3.95 -7.54
CA GLU A 34 5.32 3.21 -8.64
C GLU A 34 6.21 4.11 -9.50
N GLN A 35 5.71 5.29 -9.89
CA GLN A 35 6.48 6.26 -10.66
C GLN A 35 7.72 6.75 -9.92
N ALA A 36 7.63 6.96 -8.61
CA ALA A 36 8.77 7.39 -7.80
C ALA A 36 9.88 6.34 -7.77
N LEU A 37 9.53 5.07 -7.60
CA LEU A 37 10.48 3.96 -7.64
C LEU A 37 11.10 3.78 -9.02
N ALA A 38 10.28 3.82 -10.07
CA ALA A 38 10.74 3.75 -11.45
C ALA A 38 11.71 4.90 -11.78
N LYS A 39 11.40 6.12 -11.33
CA LYS A 39 12.23 7.31 -11.56
C LYS A 39 13.58 7.23 -10.83
N ASN A 40 13.62 6.69 -9.61
CA ASN A 40 14.88 6.57 -8.87
C ASN A 40 15.76 5.44 -9.43
N GLY A 41 15.17 4.33 -9.89
CA GLY A 41 15.88 3.26 -10.62
C GLY A 41 16.79 2.36 -9.79
N THR A 42 16.97 2.63 -8.49
CA THR A 42 17.79 1.80 -7.57
C THR A 42 16.98 0.70 -6.89
N GLY A 43 15.66 0.70 -7.07
CA GLY A 43 14.73 -0.16 -6.34
C GLY A 43 14.48 0.28 -4.89
N PHE A 44 14.74 1.56 -4.57
CA PHE A 44 14.35 2.24 -3.33
C PHE A 44 13.71 3.60 -3.66
N TYR A 45 12.98 4.20 -2.72
CA TYR A 45 12.38 5.54 -2.94
C TYR A 45 13.42 6.66 -2.97
N VAL A 46 14.49 6.55 -2.18
CA VAL A 46 15.48 7.62 -2.00
C VAL A 46 16.88 7.04 -2.02
N GLY A 47 17.74 7.54 -2.91
CA GLY A 47 19.13 7.09 -3.02
C GLY A 47 19.23 5.61 -3.40
N ASP A 48 20.23 4.92 -2.88
CA ASP A 48 20.58 3.53 -3.22
C ASP A 48 20.45 2.56 -2.04
N LYS A 49 19.87 3.00 -0.92
CA LYS A 49 19.72 2.22 0.32
C LYS A 49 18.30 2.29 0.86
N MET A 50 17.95 1.26 1.63
CA MET A 50 16.66 1.20 2.32
C MET A 50 16.53 2.35 3.33
N THR A 51 15.35 2.97 3.32
CA THR A 51 14.94 4.03 4.25
C THR A 51 13.62 3.68 4.92
N LEU A 52 13.18 4.52 5.86
CA LEU A 52 11.85 4.40 6.47
C LEU A 52 10.71 4.52 5.43
N ALA A 53 10.93 5.24 4.32
CA ALA A 53 9.92 5.36 3.27
C ALA A 53 9.64 4.02 2.60
N ASP A 54 10.69 3.23 2.34
CA ASP A 54 10.60 1.89 1.76
C ASP A 54 9.84 0.94 2.71
N ILE A 55 10.18 0.98 4.00
CA ILE A 55 9.54 0.15 5.03
C ILE A 55 8.05 0.46 5.14
N HIS A 56 7.68 1.75 5.23
CA HIS A 56 6.29 2.16 5.32
C HIS A 56 5.50 1.75 4.06
N ALA A 57 6.08 1.90 2.87
CA ALA A 57 5.43 1.51 1.63
C ALA A 57 5.18 -0.01 1.56
N THR A 58 6.13 -0.84 1.98
CA THR A 58 5.99 -2.31 2.00
C THR A 58 4.82 -2.79 2.86
N ILE A 59 4.40 -2.00 3.86
CA ILE A 59 3.26 -2.32 4.73
C ILE A 59 1.96 -1.72 4.18
N SER A 60 1.97 -0.40 3.92
CA SER A 60 0.75 0.35 3.62
C SER A 60 0.23 0.08 2.20
N VAL A 61 1.11 -0.08 1.22
CA VAL A 61 0.70 -0.22 -0.19
C VAL A 61 -0.02 -1.56 -0.44
N PRO A 62 0.48 -2.73 0.01
CA PRO A 62 -0.26 -3.99 -0.12
C PRO A 62 -1.59 -4.01 0.66
N LEU A 63 -1.62 -3.37 1.83
CA LEU A 63 -2.85 -3.23 2.63
C LEU A 63 -3.94 -2.46 1.85
N LEU A 64 -3.53 -1.38 1.18
CA LEU A 64 -4.43 -0.57 0.34
C LEU A 64 -4.85 -1.32 -0.94
N ASN A 65 -4.01 -2.20 -1.47
CA ASN A 65 -4.37 -3.10 -2.57
C ASN A 65 -5.22 -4.31 -2.14
N HIS A 66 -6.06 -4.15 -1.13
CA HIS A 66 -6.91 -5.24 -0.65
C HIS A 66 -7.71 -5.83 -1.81
N LYS A 67 -7.65 -7.17 -1.98
CA LYS A 67 -8.24 -7.95 -3.09
C LYS A 67 -7.59 -7.76 -4.48
N GLY A 68 -6.45 -7.08 -4.60
CA GLY A 68 -5.72 -6.98 -5.87
C GLY A 68 -6.35 -6.07 -6.92
N ILE A 69 -7.25 -5.17 -6.49
CA ILE A 69 -8.07 -4.35 -7.40
C ILE A 69 -7.26 -3.16 -7.94
N LEU A 70 -6.31 -2.62 -7.18
CA LEU A 70 -5.66 -1.35 -7.47
C LEU A 70 -4.32 -1.47 -8.19
N MET A 71 -3.61 -2.59 -7.98
CA MET A 71 -2.32 -2.86 -8.60
C MET A 71 -2.11 -4.35 -8.83
N SER A 72 -1.29 -4.64 -9.83
CA SER A 72 -0.81 -5.97 -10.18
C SER A 72 0.70 -5.93 -10.47
N LYS A 73 1.34 -7.10 -10.59
CA LYS A 73 2.77 -7.18 -10.96
C LYS A 73 3.04 -6.57 -12.33
N GLU A 74 2.08 -6.63 -13.24
CA GLU A 74 2.19 -6.10 -14.61
C GLU A 74 2.08 -4.58 -14.63
N THR A 75 1.25 -4.00 -13.76
CA THR A 75 0.99 -2.54 -13.73
C THR A 75 1.89 -1.79 -12.76
N HIS A 76 2.37 -2.44 -11.71
CA HIS A 76 3.20 -1.85 -10.66
C HIS A 76 4.42 -2.72 -10.31
N PRO A 77 5.24 -3.10 -11.31
CA PRO A 77 6.36 -4.02 -11.09
C PRO A 77 7.38 -3.53 -10.05
N HIS A 78 7.63 -2.22 -9.95
CA HIS A 78 8.65 -1.70 -9.02
C HIS A 78 8.18 -1.78 -7.57
N LEU A 79 6.90 -1.51 -7.30
CA LEU A 79 6.29 -1.70 -5.99
C LEU A 79 6.33 -3.17 -5.55
N PHE A 80 6.00 -4.10 -6.44
CA PHE A 80 6.10 -5.52 -6.13
C PHE A 80 7.55 -5.97 -5.91
N ALA A 81 8.50 -5.48 -6.71
CA ALA A 81 9.91 -5.76 -6.51
C ALA A 81 10.43 -5.21 -5.18
N LEU A 82 10.01 -4.01 -4.77
CA LEU A 82 10.34 -3.45 -3.46
C LEU A 82 9.77 -4.32 -2.34
N HIS A 83 8.49 -4.70 -2.43
CA HIS A 83 7.84 -5.55 -1.43
C HIS A 83 8.56 -6.89 -1.31
N ASP A 84 8.81 -7.59 -2.41
CA ASP A 84 9.50 -8.89 -2.41
C ASP A 84 10.91 -8.76 -1.80
N LYS A 85 11.65 -7.69 -2.14
CA LYS A 85 12.99 -7.41 -1.61
C LYS A 85 12.99 -7.18 -0.10
N LEU A 86 12.06 -6.37 0.42
CA LEU A 86 11.99 -6.08 1.86
C LEU A 86 11.41 -7.24 2.66
N SER A 87 10.44 -7.97 2.10
CA SER A 87 9.90 -9.18 2.71
C SER A 87 10.95 -10.30 2.83
N ALA A 88 11.95 -10.33 1.95
CA ALA A 88 13.10 -11.24 2.07
C ALA A 88 14.20 -10.76 3.03
N ASN A 89 14.12 -9.53 3.56
CA ASN A 89 15.16 -9.00 4.44
C ASN A 89 15.09 -9.62 5.85
N GLU A 90 16.15 -10.30 6.28
CA GLU A 90 16.19 -11.03 7.55
C GLU A 90 16.00 -10.13 8.78
N THR A 91 16.58 -8.94 8.79
CA THR A 91 16.43 -7.99 9.91
C THR A 91 14.99 -7.50 10.01
N PHE A 92 14.37 -7.18 8.88
CA PHE A 92 12.97 -6.78 8.82
C PHE A 92 12.04 -7.91 9.31
N GLN A 93 12.27 -9.13 8.84
CA GLN A 93 11.53 -10.32 9.30
C GLN A 93 11.72 -10.63 10.78
N ALA A 94 12.93 -10.44 11.31
CA ALA A 94 13.21 -10.65 12.73
C ALA A 94 12.46 -9.63 13.60
N GLU A 95 12.43 -8.35 13.19
CA GLU A 95 11.70 -7.30 13.93
C GLU A 95 10.18 -7.50 13.85
N ALA A 96 9.64 -7.84 12.68
CA ALA A 96 8.21 -8.11 12.51
C ALA A 96 7.71 -9.23 13.44
N LYS A 97 8.51 -10.27 13.66
CA LYS A 97 8.19 -11.38 14.57
C LYS A 97 8.14 -11.01 16.05
N ARG A 98 8.71 -9.86 16.45
CA ARG A 98 8.68 -9.39 17.85
C ARG A 98 7.30 -8.88 18.27
N TYR A 99 6.47 -8.51 17.30
CA TYR A 99 5.12 -8.00 17.54
C TYR A 99 4.12 -9.03 17.02
N PRO A 100 3.52 -9.86 17.90
CA PRO A 100 2.48 -10.79 17.47
C PRO A 100 1.30 -10.01 16.85
N PRO A 101 0.55 -10.63 15.93
CA PRO A 101 -0.63 -9.98 15.34
C PRO A 101 -1.56 -9.53 16.47
N MET A 102 -1.99 -8.27 16.41
CA MET A 102 -2.95 -7.72 17.37
C MET A 102 -4.24 -8.55 17.28
N SER A 103 -4.58 -9.20 18.40
CA SER A 103 -5.79 -10.01 18.58
C SER A 103 -7.06 -9.19 18.54
#